data_AF-A0A0A9DQZ2-F1
#
_entry.id   AF-A0A0A9DQZ2-F1
#
_cell.length_a   1.000
_cell.length_b   1.000
_cell.length_c   1.000
_cell.angle_alpha   90.00
_cell.angle_beta   90.00
_cell.angle_gamma   90.00
#
_symmetry.space_group_name_H-M   'P 1'
#
loop_
_entity.id
_entity.type
_entity.pdbx_description
1 polymer ?
#
loop_
_entity_poly.entity_id
_entity_poly.type
_entity_poly.pdbx_seq_one_letter_code
_entity_poly.pdbx_strand_id
1 'polypeptide(L)' 'MFKPKLETLKIRDCWSLRRLPADRPTSNSTPPPEVDCEKEWWTCNQWDEEDVNHHPSLYKPGHSKYYK' A
#
# COMPACT_ATOMS: atom_id res chain seq x y z
N MET A 1 -6.95 -0.80 21.94
CA MET A 1 -7.27 -1.51 20.70
C MET A 1 -5.95 -1.89 20.05
N PHE A 2 -5.63 -3.19 19.97
CA PHE A 2 -4.35 -3.66 19.43
C PHE A 2 -4.53 -3.84 17.92
N LYS A 3 -3.80 -3.07 17.10
CA LYS A 3 -3.78 -3.28 15.65
C LYS A 3 -2.66 -4.27 15.35
N PRO A 4 -2.95 -5.47 14.83
CA PRO A 4 -1.90 -6.39 14.41
C PRO A 4 -1.08 -5.72 13.31
N LYS A 5 0.23 -5.97 13.31
CA LYS A 5 1.14 -5.46 12.30
C LYS A 5 0.71 -5.96 10.92
N LEU A 6 0.47 -5.05 9.99
CA LEU A 6 0.19 -5.40 8.60
C LEU A 6 1.50 -5.77 7.91
N GLU A 7 1.57 -6.97 7.36
CA GLU A 7 2.75 -7.44 6.63
C GLU A 7 2.54 -7.36 5.11
N THR A 8 1.37 -7.75 4.64
CA THR A 8 1.06 -7.79 3.20
C THR A 8 -0.37 -7.36 2.92
N LEU A 9 -0.53 -6.49 1.93
CA LEU A 9 -1.79 -6.11 1.30
C LEU A 9 -1.84 -6.71 -0.10
N LYS A 10 -2.94 -7.38 -0.44
CA LYS A 10 -3.19 -7.87 -1.79
C LYS A 10 -4.35 -7.10 -2.37
N ILE A 11 -4.11 -6.43 -3.48
CA ILE A 11 -5.11 -5.65 -4.20
C ILE A 11 -5.23 -6.30 -5.57
N ARG A 12 -6.47 -6.58 -5.96
CA ARG A 12 -6.81 -7.22 -7.23
C ARG A 12 -8.07 -6.57 -7.76
N ASP A 13 -8.03 -6.10 -9.02
CA ASP A 13 -9.19 -5.53 -9.73
C ASP A 13 -9.88 -4.35 -9.02
N CYS A 14 -9.20 -3.74 -8.05
CA CYS A 14 -9.74 -2.68 -7.19
C CYS A 14 -9.30 -1.29 -7.69
N TRP A 15 -9.66 -0.98 -8.93
CA TRP A 15 -9.26 0.24 -9.65
C TRP A 15 -9.76 1.55 -9.02
N SER A 16 -10.79 1.49 -8.17
CA SER A 16 -11.31 2.66 -7.46
C SER A 16 -10.66 2.89 -6.08
N LEU A 17 -9.76 2.00 -5.65
CA LEU A 17 -9.11 2.10 -4.35
C LEU A 17 -7.99 3.15 -4.40
N ARG A 18 -8.23 4.31 -3.80
CA ARG A 18 -7.27 5.43 -3.80
C ARG A 18 -6.46 5.58 -2.51
N ARG A 19 -6.93 4.94 -1.42
CA ARG A 19 -6.34 5.02 -0.09
C ARG A 19 -6.08 3.62 0.46
N LEU A 20 -4.84 3.38 0.90
CA LEU A 20 -4.49 2.17 1.63
C LEU A 20 -4.68 2.36 3.13
N PRO A 21 -5.01 1.31 3.89
CA PRO A 21 -5.17 1.44 5.33
C PRO A 21 -3.89 1.98 5.94
N ALA A 22 -4.00 3.13 6.63
CA ALA A 22 -2.91 3.79 7.34
C ALA A 22 -2.29 2.83 8.36
N ASP A 23 -1.26 2.10 7.96
CA ASP A 23 -0.39 1.38 8.89
C ASP A 23 0.93 2.11 8.97
N ARG A 24 0.98 3.04 9.93
CA ARG A 24 2.22 3.71 10.25
C ARG A 24 3.18 2.64 10.79
N PRO A 25 4.40 2.52 10.25
CA PRO A 25 5.41 1.70 10.90
C PRO A 25 5.53 2.22 12.35
N THR A 26 5.26 1.34 13.32
CA THR A 26 5.23 1.69 14.75
C THR A 26 6.58 2.17 15.27
N SER A 27 7.65 1.99 14.48
CA SER A 27 8.99 2.50 14.69
C SER A 27 9.71 2.58 13.33
N ASN A 28 10.71 3.44 13.18
CA ASN A 28 11.60 3.50 12.00
C ASN A 28 12.26 2.15 11.67
N SER A 29 12.32 1.22 12.63
CA SER A 29 12.86 -0.14 12.44
C SER A 29 11.84 -1.15 11.90
N THR A 30 10.56 -0.76 11.77
CA THR A 30 9.53 -1.66 11.25
C THR A 30 9.48 -1.52 9.73
N PRO A 31 9.69 -2.62 8.98
CA PRO A 31 9.60 -2.56 7.53
C PRO A 31 8.18 -2.17 7.10
N PRO A 32 8.05 -1.37 6.03
CA PRO A 32 6.74 -1.04 5.47
C PRO A 32 6.04 -2.29 4.96
N PRO A 33 4.69 -2.35 5.02
CA PRO A 33 3.93 -3.46 4.45
C PRO A 33 4.15 -3.58 2.95
N GLU A 34 4.20 -4.82 2.47
CA GLU A 34 4.27 -5.11 1.03
C GLU A 34 2.89 -5.05 0.41
N VAL A 35 2.76 -4.39 -0.74
CA VAL A 35 1.50 -4.25 -1.47
C VAL A 35 1.61 -5.01 -2.78
N ASP A 36 1.09 -6.23 -2.80
CA ASP A 36 0.95 -7.04 -4.02
C ASP A 36 -0.19 -6.47 -4.87
N CYS A 37 0.18 -5.79 -5.95
CA CYS A 37 -0.75 -5.06 -6.82
C CYS A 37 -0.24 -4.98 -8.26
N GLU A 38 -1.19 -4.76 -9.16
CA GLU A 38 -0.96 -4.47 -10.57
C GLU A 38 -0.09 -3.21 -10.71
N LYS A 39 0.90 -3.24 -11.62
CA LYS A 39 1.81 -2.12 -11.86
C LYS A 39 1.05 -0.87 -12.35
N GLU A 40 0.09 -1.07 -13.24
CA GLU A 40 -0.77 -0.01 -13.75
C GLU A 40 -1.63 0.59 -12.65
N TRP A 41 -2.23 -0.26 -11.80
CA TRP A 41 -2.97 0.21 -10.63
C TRP A 41 -2.08 1.11 -9.76
N TRP A 42 -0.88 0.65 -9.39
CA TRP A 42 0.03 1.42 -8.54
C TRP A 42 0.42 2.79 -9.15
N THR A 43 0.64 2.82 -10.46
CA THR A 43 1.15 4.00 -11.19
C THR A 43 0.03 4.97 -11.57
N CYS A 44 -1.15 4.46 -11.95
CA CYS A 44 -2.31 5.25 -12.34
C CYS A 44 -3.18 5.67 -11.16
N ASN A 45 -2.97 5.08 -9.98
CA ASN A 45 -3.70 5.47 -8.79
C ASN A 45 -3.37 6.91 -8.41
N GLN A 46 -4.40 7.74 -8.27
CA GLN A 46 -4.28 9.07 -7.70
C GLN A 46 -4.30 8.92 -6.19
N TRP A 47 -3.09 8.88 -5.62
CA TRP A 47 -2.89 8.80 -4.20
C TRP A 47 -3.35 10.08 -3.52
N ASP A 48 -4.01 9.93 -2.38
CA ASP A 48 -4.42 11.06 -1.57
C ASP A 48 -3.21 11.56 -0.78
N GLU A 49 -2.40 12.42 -1.41
CA GLU A 49 -1.15 12.94 -0.85
C GLU A 49 -1.36 13.93 0.31
N GLU A 50 -2.59 14.43 0.50
CA GLU A 50 -2.92 15.42 1.51
C GLU A 50 -2.95 14.83 2.93
N ASP A 51 -3.17 13.52 3.06
CA ASP A 51 -3.15 12.82 4.34
C ASP A 51 -1.79 12.14 4.60
N VAL A 52 -1.15 12.57 5.70
CA VAL A 52 0.19 12.16 6.13
C VAL A 52 0.36 10.65 6.31
N ASN A 53 -0.72 9.86 6.40
CA ASN A 53 -0.65 8.41 6.60
C ASN A 53 -0.97 7.58 5.34
N HIS A 54 -1.22 8.24 4.20
CA HIS A 54 -1.61 7.58 2.95
C HIS A 54 -0.59 7.75 1.82
N HIS A 55 0.56 8.36 2.11
CA HIS A 55 1.60 8.58 1.12
C HIS A 55 2.16 7.23 0.59
N PRO A 56 2.37 7.08 -0.74
CA PRO A 56 2.82 5.83 -1.35
C PRO A 56 4.15 5.31 -0.81
N SER A 57 5.03 6.22 -0.35
CA SER A 57 6.35 5.87 0.21
C SER A 57 6.29 5.07 1.51
N LEU A 58 5.12 5.01 2.16
CA LEU A 58 4.90 4.21 3.37
C LEU A 58 4.74 2.72 3.08
N TYR A 59 4.68 2.34 1.81
CA TYR A 59 4.39 0.99 1.35
C TYR A 59 5.46 0.53 0.37
N LYS A 60 5.66 -0.79 0.30
CA LYS A 60 6.54 -1.40 -0.69
C LYS A 60 5.71 -2.08 -1.77
N PRO A 61 5.64 -1.54 -3.01
CA PRO A 61 4.92 -2.21 -4.08
C PRO A 61 5.60 -3.53 -4.45
N GLY A 62 4.85 -4.63 -4.36
CA GLY A 62 5.17 -5.93 -4.92
C GLY A 62 4.45 -6.08 -6.25
N HIS A 63 5.13 -5.77 -7.35
CA HIS A 63 4.54 -5.97 -8.66
C HIS A 63 4.55 -7.45 -9.01
N SER A 64 3.39 -8.08 -8.92
CA SER A 64 3.22 -9.46 -9.36
C SER A 64 3.50 -9.55 -10.85
N LYS A 65 4.43 -10.42 -11.24
CA LYS A 65 4.84 -10.66 -12.65
C LYS A 65 3.72 -11.23 -13.53
N TYR A 66 2.60 -11.61 -12.91
CA TYR A 66 1.51 -12.33 -13.56
C TYR A 66 0.48 -11.42 -14.24
N TYR A 67 0.61 -10.10 -14.12
CA TYR A 67 -0.35 -9.14 -14.67
C TYR A 67 0.36 -8.22 -15.68
N LYS A 68 -0.20 -8.17 -16.90
CA LYS A 68 0.28 -7.41 -18.06
C LYS A 68 -0.47 -6.10 -18.18
#